data_AF-A0A957ZWK9-F1
#
_entry.id   AF-A0A957ZWK9-F1
#
_cell.length_a   1.000
_cell.length_b   1.000
_cell.length_c   1.000
_cell.angle_alpha   90.00
_cell.angle_beta   90.00
_cell.angle_gamma   90.00
#
_symmetry.space_group_name_H-M   'P 1'
#
loop_
_entity.id
_entity.type
_entity.pdbx_description
1 polymer ?
#
loop_
_entity_poly.entity_id
_entity_poly.type
_entity_poly.pdbx_seq_one_letter_code
_entity_poly.pdbx_strand_id
1 'polypeptide(L)'
;MDFQQLFDGLSVNAEVFTVQDVTLTIVMSFVLALIVAQTYKVTYRGANYSQSYVHTLVLMSMVVAVIMLIIGSNIARAFTLVGALSIIRFRNAVKDTRDVGFIFFAMAVGMACGTRFYLIGVVATLVISALIWAMVRFNF
;
A
#
# COMPACT_ATOMS: atom_id res chain seq x y z
N MET A 1 -13.83 7.61 29.47
CA MET A 1 -13.70 8.12 28.09
C MET A 1 -15.08 8.61 27.70
N ASP A 2 -15.27 9.93 27.66
CA ASP A 2 -16.59 10.56 27.50
C ASP A 2 -17.11 10.39 26.07
N PHE A 3 -18.42 10.12 25.92
CA PHE A 3 -19.09 9.94 24.64
C PHE A 3 -18.92 11.14 23.69
N GLN A 4 -18.69 12.34 24.25
CA GLN A 4 -18.35 13.54 23.47
C GLN A 4 -16.99 13.45 22.76
N GLN A 5 -15.96 12.83 23.35
CA GLN A 5 -14.66 12.63 22.68
C GLN A 5 -14.77 11.68 21.48
N LEU A 6 -15.69 10.71 21.55
CA LEU A 6 -16.01 9.82 20.44
C LEU A 6 -16.58 10.61 19.25
N PHE A 7 -17.51 11.54 19.49
CA PHE A 7 -18.09 12.39 18.45
C PHE A 7 -17.13 13.46 17.93
N ASP A 8 -16.23 13.97 18.76
CA ASP A 8 -15.18 14.89 18.32
C ASP A 8 -14.17 14.20 17.41
N GLY A 9 -13.89 12.90 17.63
CA GLY A 9 -13.12 12.05 16.70
C GLY A 9 -13.83 11.74 15.38
N LEU A 10 -15.17 11.84 15.34
CA LEU A 10 -15.98 11.77 14.11
C LEU A 10 -16.07 13.13 13.41
N SER A 11 -15.70 14.24 14.07
CA SER A 11 -15.74 15.57 13.47
C SER A 11 -14.83 15.60 12.24
N VAL A 12 -15.41 16.01 11.12
CA VAL A 12 -14.74 16.01 9.82
C VAL A 12 -13.83 17.24 9.74
N ASN A 13 -12.67 17.16 10.38
CA ASN A 13 -11.57 18.05 10.03
C ASN A 13 -10.98 17.52 8.72
N ALA A 14 -11.47 18.06 7.60
CA ALA A 14 -10.80 17.85 6.33
C ALA A 14 -9.46 18.59 6.40
N GLU A 15 -8.37 17.86 6.63
CA GLU A 15 -7.04 18.38 6.33
C GLU A 15 -7.06 18.86 4.88
N VAL A 16 -6.83 20.16 4.69
CA VAL A 16 -6.81 20.75 3.35
C VAL A 16 -5.50 20.31 2.71
N PHE A 17 -5.55 19.28 1.87
CA PHE A 17 -4.40 18.86 1.08
C PHE A 17 -4.11 19.90 0.01
N THR A 18 -2.88 20.41 -0.01
CA THR A 18 -2.41 21.25 -1.10
C THR A 18 -2.20 20.37 -2.34
N VAL A 19 -2.48 20.90 -3.54
CA VAL A 19 -2.28 20.16 -4.82
C VAL A 19 -0.85 19.60 -4.92
N GLN A 20 0.14 20.36 -4.43
CA GLN A 20 1.54 19.95 -4.37
C GLN A 20 1.76 18.66 -3.55
N ASP A 21 1.10 18.51 -2.39
CA ASP A 21 1.25 17.33 -1.54
C ASP A 21 0.66 16.08 -2.19
N VAL A 22 -0.47 16.24 -2.88
CA VAL A 22 -1.13 15.15 -3.60
C VAL A 22 -0.25 14.68 -4.76
N THR A 23 0.27 15.61 -5.56
CA THR A 23 1.18 15.28 -6.66
C THR A 23 2.45 14.60 -6.15
N LEU A 24 3.07 15.12 -5.08
CA LEU A 24 4.28 14.54 -4.50
C LEU A 24 4.03 13.13 -3.98
N THR A 25 2.90 12.89 -3.32
CA THR A 25 2.52 11.57 -2.80
C THR A 25 2.32 10.54 -3.90
N ILE A 26 1.66 10.90 -5.00
CA ILE A 26 1.44 10.00 -6.14
C ILE A 26 2.77 9.67 -6.80
N VAL A 27 3.63 10.66 -7.03
CA VAL A 27 4.96 10.45 -7.64
C VAL A 27 5.83 9.57 -6.75
N MET A 28 5.86 9.81 -5.43
CA MET A 28 6.63 8.99 -4.49
C MET A 28 6.11 7.55 -4.41
N SER A 29 4.78 7.36 -4.34
CA SER A 29 4.16 6.05 -4.37
C SER A 29 4.51 5.30 -5.66
N PHE A 30 4.47 5.98 -6.81
CA PHE A 30 4.86 5.40 -8.09
C PHE A 30 6.34 4.94 -8.10
N VAL A 31 7.27 5.80 -7.66
CA VAL A 31 8.71 5.46 -7.61
C VAL A 31 8.98 4.27 -6.69
N LEU A 32 8.37 4.25 -5.50
CA LEU A 32 8.55 3.14 -4.55
C LEU A 32 7.89 1.86 -5.04
N ALA A 33 6.71 1.94 -5.65
CA ALA A 33 6.04 0.80 -6.26
C ALA A 33 6.84 0.22 -7.43
N LEU A 34 7.59 1.04 -8.18
CA LEU A 34 8.53 0.54 -9.19
C LEU A 34 9.66 -0.27 -8.56
N ILE A 35 10.19 0.13 -7.40
CA ILE A 35 11.21 -0.65 -6.68
C ILE A 35 10.64 -2.01 -6.25
N VAL A 36 9.41 -2.04 -5.74
CA VAL A 36 8.71 -3.30 -5.40
C VAL A 36 8.51 -4.17 -6.63
N ALA A 37 8.05 -3.59 -7.74
CA ALA A 37 7.84 -4.27 -9.02
C ALA A 37 9.15 -4.85 -9.60
N GLN A 38 10.27 -4.13 -9.48
CA GLN A 38 11.58 -4.63 -9.90
C GLN A 38 12.07 -5.75 -8.98
N THR A 39 11.86 -5.61 -7.67
CA THR A 39 12.18 -6.68 -6.70
C THR A 39 11.42 -7.96 -7.06
N TYR A 40 10.13 -7.85 -7.37
CA TYR A 40 9.32 -8.99 -7.83
C TYR A 40 9.87 -9.62 -9.12
N LYS A 41 10.22 -8.80 -10.14
CA LYS A 41 10.82 -9.29 -11.39
C LYS A 41 12.11 -10.07 -11.16
N VAL A 42 13.01 -9.55 -10.32
CA VAL A 42 14.32 -10.17 -10.04
C VAL A 42 14.18 -11.45 -9.19
N THR A 43 13.21 -11.47 -8.29
CA THR A 43 12.91 -12.62 -7.41
C THR A 43 12.13 -13.74 -8.10
N TYR A 44 11.54 -13.49 -9.28
CA TYR A 44 10.68 -14.46 -9.95
C TYR A 44 11.47 -15.66 -10.50
N ARG A 45 11.22 -16.85 -9.97
CA ARG A 45 11.85 -18.13 -10.40
C ARG A 45 10.88 -19.09 -11.11
N GLY A 46 9.66 -18.65 -11.45
CA GLY A 46 8.61 -19.48 -12.06
C GLY A 46 8.38 -19.23 -13.56
N ALA A 47 7.76 -20.19 -14.25
CA ALA A 47 7.51 -20.14 -15.70
C ALA A 47 6.35 -19.21 -16.14
N ASN A 48 5.47 -18.80 -15.22
CA ASN A 48 4.28 -17.99 -15.53
C ASN A 48 4.45 -16.53 -15.11
N TYR A 49 5.45 -15.83 -15.65
CA TYR A 49 5.57 -14.39 -15.44
C TYR A 49 4.43 -13.66 -16.17
N SER A 50 3.63 -12.87 -15.45
CA SER A 50 2.57 -12.05 -16.03
C SER A 50 2.92 -10.57 -15.91
N GLN A 51 3.09 -9.88 -17.03
CA GLN A 51 3.25 -8.42 -17.04
C GLN A 51 2.06 -7.72 -16.39
N SER A 52 0.84 -8.25 -16.60
CA SER A 52 -0.38 -7.70 -16.01
C SER A 52 -0.32 -7.67 -14.48
N TYR A 53 0.31 -8.67 -13.85
CA TYR A 53 0.46 -8.69 -12.39
C TYR A 53 1.35 -7.56 -11.87
N VAL A 54 2.48 -7.30 -12.55
CA VAL A 54 3.40 -6.21 -12.20
C VAL A 54 2.71 -4.85 -12.36
N HIS A 55 1.92 -4.66 -13.42
CA HIS A 55 1.11 -3.45 -13.59
C HIS A 55 0.08 -3.31 -12.47
N THR A 56 -0.58 -4.40 -12.06
CA THR A 56 -1.54 -4.35 -10.95
C THR A 56 -0.88 -4.03 -9.61
N LEU A 57 0.35 -4.48 -9.34
CA LEU A 57 1.09 -4.10 -8.13
C LEU A 57 1.29 -2.59 -8.03
N VAL A 58 1.74 -1.98 -9.13
CA VAL A 58 1.97 -0.52 -9.19
C VAL A 58 0.65 0.24 -9.06
N LEU A 59 -0.40 -0.19 -9.76
CA LEU A 59 -1.73 0.40 -9.67
C LEU A 59 -2.29 0.31 -8.24
N MET A 60 -2.19 -0.85 -7.59
CA MET A 60 -2.68 -1.05 -6.22
C MET A 60 -1.98 -0.12 -5.22
N SER A 61 -0.66 0.05 -5.34
CA SER A 61 0.10 0.96 -4.47
C SER A 61 -0.34 2.43 -4.63
N MET A 62 -0.55 2.88 -5.86
CA MET A 62 -1.05 4.24 -6.13
C MET A 62 -2.48 4.44 -5.62
N VAL A 63 -3.35 3.46 -5.86
CA VAL A 63 -4.75 3.49 -5.37
C VAL A 63 -4.78 3.57 -3.85
N VAL A 64 -3.97 2.77 -3.15
CA VAL A 64 -3.89 2.80 -1.67
C VAL A 64 -3.35 4.13 -1.16
N ALA A 65 -2.35 4.72 -1.84
CA ALA A 65 -1.83 6.03 -1.46
C ALA A 65 -2.91 7.12 -1.55
N VAL A 66 -3.72 7.12 -2.62
CA VAL A 66 -4.84 8.06 -2.77
C VAL A 66 -5.95 7.80 -1.74
N ILE A 67 -6.31 6.53 -1.52
CA ILE A 67 -7.28 6.15 -0.49
C ILE A 67 -6.83 6.66 0.88
N MET A 68 -5.54 6.52 1.20
CA MET A 68 -5.01 6.95 2.49
C MET A 68 -4.98 8.49 2.63
N LEU A 69 -4.73 9.23 1.55
CA LEU A 69 -4.92 10.69 1.55
C LEU A 69 -6.40 11.07 1.82
N ILE A 70 -7.35 10.34 1.24
CA ILE A 70 -8.79 10.59 1.45
C ILE A 70 -9.23 10.28 2.89
N ILE A 71 -8.71 9.19 3.46
CA ILE A 71 -8.99 8.80 4.85
C ILE A 71 -8.33 9.80 5.82
N GLY A 72 -7.10 10.23 5.54
CA GLY A 72 -6.33 11.14 6.36
C GLY A 72 -6.15 10.61 7.79
N SER A 73 -6.33 11.49 8.78
CA SER A 73 -6.24 11.18 10.21
C SER A 73 -7.57 10.70 10.83
N ASN A 74 -8.62 10.51 10.03
CA ASN A 74 -9.96 10.27 10.57
C ASN A 74 -10.26 8.77 10.71
N ILE A 75 -10.23 8.29 11.95
CA ILE A 75 -10.55 6.91 12.33
C ILE A 75 -11.91 6.46 11.74
N ALA A 76 -12.91 7.34 11.71
CA ALA A 76 -14.23 7.01 11.17
C ALA A 76 -14.17 6.54 9.71
N ARG A 77 -13.41 7.24 8.86
CA ARG A 77 -13.25 6.94 7.44
C ARG A 77 -12.50 5.62 7.22
N ALA A 78 -11.48 5.36 8.03
CA ALA A 78 -10.73 4.11 7.98
C ALA A 78 -11.62 2.91 8.31
N PHE A 79 -12.43 3.02 9.38
CA PHE A 79 -13.37 1.97 9.78
C PHE A 79 -14.47 1.72 8.74
N THR A 80 -15.02 2.78 8.13
CA THR A 80 -16.02 2.63 7.06
C THR A 80 -15.44 1.90 5.85
N LEU A 81 -14.19 2.18 5.47
CA LEU A 81 -13.55 1.54 4.33
C LEU A 81 -13.22 0.07 4.59
N VAL A 82 -12.72 -0.27 5.78
CA VAL A 82 -12.48 -1.67 6.17
C VAL A 82 -13.80 -2.46 6.26
N GLY A 83 -14.85 -1.82 6.79
CA GLY A 83 -16.20 -2.39 6.83
C GLY A 83 -16.76 -2.67 5.42
N ALA A 84 -16.58 -1.74 4.48
CA ALA A 84 -16.97 -1.93 3.09
C ALA A 84 -16.18 -3.06 2.41
N LEU A 85 -14.86 -3.11 2.63
CA LEU A 85 -14.00 -4.19 2.12
C LEU A 85 -14.39 -5.56 2.68
N SER A 86 -14.88 -5.62 3.93
CA SER A 86 -15.30 -6.86 4.59
C SER A 86 -16.57 -7.48 3.96
N ILE A 87 -17.35 -6.68 3.24
CA ILE A 87 -18.54 -7.14 2.50
C ILE A 87 -18.14 -7.72 1.12
N ILE A 88 -16.96 -7.36 0.59
CA ILE A 88 -16.49 -7.83 -0.73
C ILE A 88 -16.11 -9.31 -0.64
N ARG A 89 -16.98 -10.18 -1.18
CA ARG A 89 -16.69 -11.62 -1.32
C ARG A 89 -15.72 -11.86 -2.47
N PHE A 90 -14.45 -12.06 -2.16
CA PHE A 90 -13.48 -12.56 -3.13
C PHE A 90 -13.79 -14.03 -3.45
N ARG A 91 -14.40 -14.27 -4.62
CA ARG A 91 -14.79 -15.62 -5.10
C ARG A 91 -13.65 -16.38 -5.79
N ASN A 92 -12.53 -15.72 -6.10
CA ASN A 92 -11.39 -16.36 -6.77
C ASN A 92 -10.25 -16.64 -5.78
N ALA A 93 -9.81 -17.89 -5.72
CA ALA A 93 -8.62 -18.29 -4.99
C ALA A 93 -7.38 -17.64 -5.61
N VAL A 94 -6.56 -17.00 -4.77
CA VAL A 94 -5.29 -16.40 -5.22
C VAL A 94 -4.33 -17.53 -5.59
N LYS A 95 -3.70 -17.41 -6.77
CA LYS A 95 -2.99 -18.50 -7.46
C LYS A 95 -1.66 -18.90 -6.82
N ASP A 96 -1.02 -18.02 -6.07
CA ASP A 96 0.26 -18.26 -5.39
C ASP A 96 0.34 -17.42 -4.10
N THR A 97 0.84 -18.01 -3.01
CA THR A 97 1.00 -17.32 -1.71
C THR A 97 2.07 -16.24 -1.77
N ARG A 98 3.08 -16.38 -2.63
CA ARG A 98 4.11 -15.36 -2.82
C ARG A 98 3.53 -14.08 -3.41
N ASP A 99 2.61 -14.20 -4.38
CA ASP A 99 1.96 -13.06 -5.03
C ASP A 99 1.09 -12.27 -4.05
N VAL A 100 0.45 -12.95 -3.09
CA VAL A 100 -0.30 -12.27 -2.02
C VAL A 100 0.64 -11.41 -1.17
N GLY A 101 1.81 -11.92 -0.81
CA GLY A 101 2.81 -11.20 -0.02
C GLY A 101 3.28 -9.90 -0.70
N PHE A 102 3.56 -9.95 -2.00
CA PHE A 102 3.95 -8.77 -2.76
C PHE A 102 2.81 -7.75 -2.88
N ILE A 103 1.55 -8.20 -2.99
CA ILE A 103 0.38 -7.29 -2.97
C ILE A 103 0.32 -6.55 -1.63
N PHE A 104 0.44 -7.26 -0.50
CA PHE A 104 0.47 -6.63 0.82
C PHE A 104 1.63 -5.66 0.99
N PHE A 105 2.81 -6.01 0.48
CA PHE A 105 3.96 -5.11 0.52
C PHE A 105 3.71 -3.84 -0.29
N ALA A 106 3.20 -3.94 -1.52
CA ALA A 106 2.87 -2.78 -2.36
C ALA A 106 1.78 -1.90 -1.71
N MET A 107 0.78 -2.50 -1.07
CA MET A 107 -0.25 -1.77 -0.31
C MET A 107 0.34 -1.03 0.89
N ALA A 108 1.23 -1.67 1.66
CA ALA A 108 1.90 -1.05 2.81
C ALA A 108 2.75 0.16 2.39
N VAL A 109 3.49 0.04 1.28
CA VAL A 109 4.27 1.14 0.71
C VAL A 109 3.36 2.30 0.28
N GLY A 110 2.24 1.99 -0.40
CA GLY A 110 1.25 2.97 -0.79
C GLY A 110 0.66 3.72 0.41
N MET A 111 0.36 2.98 1.49
CA MET A 111 -0.16 3.54 2.73
C MET A 111 0.85 4.47 3.42
N ALA A 112 2.13 4.09 3.48
CA ALA A 112 3.19 4.94 4.05
C ALA A 112 3.41 6.24 3.27
N CYS A 113 3.27 6.20 1.94
CA CYS A 113 3.31 7.40 1.10
C CYS A 113 2.08 8.29 1.36
N GLY A 114 0.90 7.68 1.46
CA GLY A 114 -0.36 8.37 1.67
C GLY A 114 -0.50 9.07 3.02
N THR A 115 0.24 8.65 4.05
CA THR A 115 0.29 9.32 5.36
C THR A 115 1.34 10.43 5.45
N ARG A 116 1.99 10.79 4.34
CA ARG A 116 3.12 11.74 4.27
C ARG A 116 4.37 11.31 5.06
N PHE A 117 4.46 10.06 5.51
CA PHE A 117 5.67 9.50 6.13
C PHE A 117 6.63 8.92 5.08
N TYR A 118 7.11 9.79 4.19
CA TYR A 118 7.96 9.39 3.06
C TYR A 118 9.25 8.69 3.51
N LEU A 119 9.88 9.17 4.59
CA LEU A 119 11.14 8.62 5.07
C LEU A 119 10.97 7.17 5.57
N ILE A 120 9.89 6.90 6.32
CA ILE A 120 9.56 5.55 6.78
C ILE A 120 9.21 4.66 5.59
N GLY A 121 8.45 5.17 4.62
CA GLY A 121 8.10 4.43 3.40
C GLY A 121 9.33 4.01 2.59
N VAL A 122 10.29 4.92 2.39
CA VAL A 122 11.55 4.63 1.68
C VAL A 122 12.37 3.59 2.42
N VAL A 123 12.61 3.79 3.72
CA VAL A 123 13.42 2.86 4.54
C VAL A 123 12.79 1.48 4.59
N ALA A 124 11.48 1.38 4.83
CA ALA A 124 10.77 0.11 4.86
C ALA A 124 10.83 -0.61 3.52
N THR A 125 10.64 0.13 2.41
CA THR A 125 10.71 -0.45 1.06
C THR A 125 12.10 -1.03 0.80
N LEU A 126 13.16 -0.28 1.11
CA LEU A 126 14.54 -0.73 0.89
C LEU A 126 14.89 -1.94 1.76
N VAL A 127 14.56 -1.91 3.06
CA VAL A 127 14.86 -3.00 3.99
C VAL A 127 14.11 -4.28 3.59
N ILE A 128 12.81 -4.19 3.32
CA ILE A 128 12.00 -5.35 2.95
C ILE A 128 12.45 -5.92 1.59
N SER A 129 12.72 -5.07 0.59
CA SER A 129 13.27 -5.52 -0.69
C SER A 129 14.63 -6.22 -0.53
N ALA A 130 15.52 -5.69 0.33
CA ALA A 130 16.81 -6.32 0.61
C ALA A 130 16.67 -7.67 1.31
N LEU A 131 15.73 -7.80 2.26
CA LEU A 131 15.45 -9.07 2.94
C LEU A 131 14.85 -10.12 2.00
N ILE A 132 13.92 -9.73 1.11
CA ILE A 132 13.37 -10.61 0.09
C ILE A 132 14.48 -11.11 -0.84
N TRP A 133 15.37 -10.20 -1.27
CA TRP A 133 16.50 -10.57 -2.10
C TRP A 133 17.47 -11.53 -1.39
N ALA A 134 17.75 -11.29 -0.11
CA ALA A 134 18.55 -12.19 0.72
C ALA A 134 17.91 -13.59 0.86
N MET A 135 16.60 -13.67 1.13
CA MET A 135 15.88 -14.96 1.19
C MET A 135 16.02 -15.76 -0.10
N VAL A 136 15.88 -15.10 -1.25
CA VAL A 136 16.05 -15.74 -2.56
C VAL A 136 17.48 -16.22 -2.77
N ARG A 137 18.48 -15.47 -2.30
CA ARG A 137 19.89 -15.82 -2.44
C ARG A 137 20.31 -16.99 -1.55
N PHE A 138 19.72 -17.12 -0.37
CA PHE A 138 20.03 -18.16 0.61
C PHE A 138 19.18 -19.45 0.45
N ASN A 139 18.19 -19.46 -0.45
CA ASN A 139 17.41 -20.65 -0.84
C ASN A 139 16.94 -21.51 0.35
N PHE A 140 16.29 -20.87 1.33
CA PHE A 140 15.32 -21.52 2.21
C PHE A 140 13.94 -21.47 1.58
#